data_AF-A0A521NGR5-F1
#
_entry.id   AF-A0A521NGR5-F1
#
_cell.length_a   1.000
_cell.length_b   1.000
_cell.length_c   1.000
_cell.angle_alpha   90.00
_cell.angle_beta   90.00
_cell.angle_gamma   90.00
#
_symmetry.space_group_name_H-M   'P 1'
#
loop_
_entity.id
_entity.type
_entity.pdbx_description
1 polymer ?
#
loop_
_entity_poly.entity_id
_entity_poly.type
_entity_poly.pdbx_seq_one_letter_code
_entity_poly.pdbx_strand_id
1 'polypeptide(L)'
;MLNRRTLLTTAGATVALATPLAGMAQGRKDAIVIGMALEPPGLDPTAGAAAAIAEVVQYNILETLTKINADGSVTPLLAESWEVSPDLKTYTFKLRRGVKFQNGEPFNAATVKFSFDRAGSDKSTNKDKRTFANLSTQATDDYTVVVINKEIDPDLPFVLGQATAVIVEPKSADGNATKPVGTGPYKLDNWVKGSSITLSKWDGFRNPGNAKINKATFRFISDTAAQAAAMLSGDVDMFPRIGTRVVPQFKANPQFQTILAGSRAKTILSINNRKKPLDDVRVRRAILAAIDRKAVIEGAADGFGVPIGSHYVPGAAGYVDTTGINPFDIEKAKKLLAEAGVKTPLELKLTLPPPPYARQGGEVIVAQLAKIGIVAKVQNVEWAQWLSGTYGNKDYDLSIVSHVEPFDLGNYAKSDYYWGYQSKAFDTLFDKIKTTANTAERNKLLGDAQKMLATDAANGFLYQPQFPTVAKKNVKGIWKENPIFVNDLSALSWG
;
A
#
# COMPACT_ATOMS: atom_id res chain seq x y z
N MET A 1 20.31 -60.54 64.67
CA MET A 1 19.99 -60.31 66.09
C MET A 1 19.52 -58.88 66.23
N LEU A 2 18.23 -58.70 66.52
CA LEU A 2 17.65 -57.40 66.88
C LEU A 2 18.04 -57.07 68.32
N ASN A 3 18.45 -55.83 68.59
CA ASN A 3 18.31 -55.29 69.94
C ASN A 3 17.72 -53.89 69.90
N ARG A 4 16.60 -53.78 70.60
CA ARG A 4 15.78 -52.59 70.80
C ARG A 4 16.22 -51.87 72.08
N ARG A 5 15.88 -50.58 72.12
CA ARG A 5 15.71 -49.67 73.27
C ARG A 5 16.94 -48.84 73.65
N THR A 6 16.87 -47.55 73.32
CA THR A 6 16.64 -46.49 74.33
C THR A 6 15.79 -45.40 73.70
N LEU A 7 14.82 -44.90 74.47
CA LEU A 7 13.72 -44.01 74.10
C LEU A 7 14.06 -42.56 74.51
N LEU A 8 13.39 -41.61 73.84
CA LEU A 8 13.06 -40.24 74.26
C LEU A 8 14.20 -39.21 74.34
N THR A 9 14.16 -38.15 73.51
CA THR A 9 13.53 -36.88 73.90
C THR A 9 13.43 -35.86 72.75
N THR A 10 12.34 -35.10 72.78
CA THR A 10 12.12 -33.73 72.27
C THR A 10 12.02 -33.45 70.76
N ALA A 11 10.77 -33.18 70.37
CA ALA A 11 10.37 -32.47 69.16
C ALA A 11 10.80 -30.99 69.23
N GLY A 12 11.45 -30.50 68.16
CA GLY A 12 11.65 -29.09 67.88
C GLY A 12 11.07 -28.78 66.50
N ALA A 13 9.95 -28.06 66.48
CA ALA A 13 9.31 -27.59 65.26
C ALA A 13 10.12 -26.43 64.64
N THR A 14 10.84 -26.67 63.56
CA THR A 14 11.37 -25.60 62.70
C THR A 14 10.34 -25.25 61.64
N VAL A 15 9.62 -24.16 61.87
CA VAL A 15 8.84 -23.45 60.84
C VAL A 15 9.83 -22.83 59.87
N ALA A 16 10.00 -23.44 58.69
CA ALA A 16 10.72 -22.83 57.58
C ALA A 16 9.87 -21.70 57.01
N LEU A 17 10.24 -20.46 57.31
CA LEU A 17 9.71 -19.26 56.66
C LEU A 17 10.01 -19.33 55.16
N ALA A 18 8.98 -19.63 54.36
CA ALA A 18 9.02 -19.46 52.93
C ALA A 18 9.09 -17.97 52.60
N THR A 19 10.27 -17.47 52.26
CA THR A 19 10.41 -16.16 51.62
C THR A 19 9.77 -16.22 50.23
N PRO A 20 8.83 -15.32 49.89
CA PRO A 20 8.34 -15.24 48.53
C PRO A 20 9.48 -14.74 47.66
N LEU A 21 9.90 -15.57 46.70
CA LEU A 21 10.71 -15.13 45.56
C LEU A 21 9.94 -13.98 44.89
N ALA A 22 10.43 -12.76 45.11
CA ALA A 22 9.98 -11.60 44.38
C ALA A 22 10.02 -11.93 42.88
N GLY A 23 8.86 -11.87 42.23
CA GLY A 23 8.75 -12.06 40.79
C GLY A 23 9.72 -11.11 40.12
N MET A 24 10.74 -11.66 39.45
CA MET A 24 11.53 -10.90 38.50
C MET A 24 10.54 -10.30 37.51
N ALA A 25 10.39 -8.97 37.57
CA ALA A 25 9.63 -8.22 36.59
C ALA A 25 10.09 -8.70 35.21
N GLN A 26 9.17 -9.33 34.48
CA GLN A 26 9.39 -9.79 33.12
C GLN A 26 9.86 -8.55 32.35
N GLY A 27 11.17 -8.49 32.05
CA GLY A 27 11.80 -7.30 31.49
C GLY A 27 10.98 -6.80 30.31
N ARG A 28 10.70 -5.49 30.28
CA ARG A 28 9.87 -4.87 29.25
C ARG A 28 10.41 -5.29 27.89
N LYS A 29 9.63 -6.08 27.14
CA LYS A 29 10.01 -6.43 25.77
C LYS A 29 10.15 -5.11 25.01
N ASP A 30 11.35 -4.81 24.54
CA ASP A 30 11.72 -3.57 23.86
C ASP A 30 12.25 -3.83 22.44
N ALA A 31 12.39 -5.10 22.07
CA ALA A 31 12.66 -5.53 20.71
C ALA A 31 11.39 -6.10 20.03
N ILE A 32 11.33 -6.01 18.70
CA ILE A 32 10.28 -6.61 17.88
C ILE A 32 10.86 -7.32 16.65
N VAL A 33 10.30 -8.49 16.32
CA VAL A 33 10.59 -9.18 15.05
C VAL A 33 9.40 -9.04 14.11
N ILE A 34 9.61 -8.39 12.96
CA ILE A 34 8.62 -8.17 11.92
C ILE A 34 8.94 -9.09 10.75
N GLY A 35 8.00 -9.92 10.32
CA GLY A 35 8.14 -10.74 9.13
C GLY A 35 7.87 -9.94 7.86
N MET A 36 8.61 -10.25 6.80
CA MET A 36 8.41 -9.71 5.45
C MET A 36 8.48 -10.84 4.43
N ALA A 37 7.59 -10.82 3.43
CA ALA A 37 7.59 -11.83 2.38
C ALA A 37 8.80 -11.71 1.43
N LEU A 38 9.28 -10.49 1.21
CA LEU A 38 10.34 -10.17 0.27
C LEU A 38 11.48 -9.44 0.96
N GLU A 39 12.71 -9.81 0.61
CA GLU A 39 13.89 -9.01 0.91
C GLU A 39 13.93 -7.78 -0.02
N PRO A 40 14.21 -6.56 0.49
CA PRO A 40 14.42 -5.41 -0.36
C PRO A 40 15.72 -5.54 -1.19
N PRO A 41 15.75 -5.16 -2.48
CA PRO A 41 16.96 -5.25 -3.30
C PRO A 41 18.03 -4.21 -2.89
N GLY A 42 17.63 -3.15 -2.18
CA GLY A 42 18.46 -2.08 -1.65
C GLY A 42 17.66 -1.26 -0.63
N LEU A 43 18.24 -0.20 -0.07
CA LEU A 43 17.62 0.63 0.97
C LEU A 43 17.35 2.09 0.54
N ASP A 44 17.53 2.40 -0.75
CA ASP A 44 17.22 3.72 -1.31
C ASP A 44 15.92 3.66 -2.16
N PRO A 45 14.79 4.21 -1.67
CA PRO A 45 13.52 4.22 -2.39
C PRO A 45 13.50 5.25 -3.53
N THR A 46 14.50 6.14 -3.63
CA THR A 46 14.67 7.06 -4.75
C THR A 46 15.44 6.42 -5.91
N ALA A 47 16.11 5.28 -5.67
CA ALA A 47 16.86 4.53 -6.68
C ALA A 47 16.20 3.20 -7.07
N GLY A 48 15.26 2.68 -6.26
CA GLY A 48 14.56 1.42 -6.49
C GLY A 48 13.06 1.51 -6.23
N ALA A 49 12.26 0.84 -7.06
CA ALA A 49 10.80 0.90 -7.01
C ALA A 49 10.13 -0.14 -6.10
N ALA A 50 10.89 -1.11 -5.57
CA ALA A 50 10.34 -2.21 -4.80
C ALA A 50 9.73 -1.74 -3.47
N ALA A 51 8.48 -2.10 -3.20
CA ALA A 51 7.75 -1.73 -1.99
C ALA A 51 8.49 -2.15 -0.70
N ALA A 52 9.15 -3.31 -0.72
CA ALA A 52 9.95 -3.82 0.40
C ALA A 52 11.03 -2.84 0.88
N ILE A 53 11.50 -1.92 0.02
CA ILE A 53 12.45 -0.85 0.41
C ILE A 53 11.76 0.09 1.41
N ALA A 54 10.61 0.66 1.02
CA ALA A 54 9.84 1.60 1.82
C ALA A 54 9.35 0.99 3.13
N GLU A 55 8.98 -0.30 3.10
CA GLU A 55 8.57 -1.08 4.27
C GLU A 55 9.60 -1.09 5.40
N VAL A 56 10.88 -0.99 5.07
CA VAL A 56 11.98 -0.94 6.04
C VAL A 56 12.36 0.50 6.36
N VAL A 57 12.53 1.37 5.36
CA VAL A 57 13.25 2.64 5.54
C VAL A 57 12.36 3.85 5.76
N GLN A 58 11.15 3.91 5.19
CA GLN A 58 10.30 5.10 5.27
C GLN A 58 9.78 5.27 6.71
N TYR A 59 9.88 6.49 7.25
CA TYR A 59 9.59 6.87 8.65
C TYR A 59 10.48 6.21 9.71
N ASN A 60 11.23 5.17 9.37
CA ASN A 60 12.15 4.51 10.30
C ASN A 60 13.54 5.13 10.21
N ILE A 61 14.12 5.19 9.01
CA ILE A 61 15.45 5.76 8.75
C ILE A 61 15.31 7.06 7.97
N LEU A 62 14.55 7.03 6.88
CA LEU A 62 14.37 8.12 5.93
C LEU A 62 13.01 8.80 6.16
N GLU A 63 12.97 10.12 6.05
CA GLU A 63 11.75 10.92 6.22
C GLU A 63 11.50 11.83 5.02
N THR A 64 10.25 12.24 4.88
CA THR A 64 9.69 13.08 3.83
C THR A 64 9.29 14.46 4.39
N LEU A 65 8.93 15.42 3.54
CA LEU A 65 8.41 16.72 4.03
C LEU A 65 7.11 16.56 4.80
N THR A 66 6.21 15.72 4.30
CA THR A 66 4.90 15.43 4.88
C THR A 66 4.83 13.96 5.32
N LYS A 67 3.95 13.64 6.27
CA LYS A 67 3.64 12.28 6.70
C LYS A 67 2.27 11.90 6.17
N ILE A 68 2.20 10.78 5.46
CA ILE A 68 0.96 10.05 5.20
C ILE A 68 0.67 9.18 6.43
N ASN A 69 -0.46 9.40 7.07
CA ASN A 69 -0.90 8.65 8.24
C ASN A 69 -1.61 7.35 7.86
N ALA A 70 -1.87 6.50 8.84
CA ALA A 70 -2.55 5.22 8.63
C ALA A 70 -3.91 5.38 7.91
N ASP A 71 -4.66 6.44 8.17
CA ASP A 71 -5.95 6.71 7.50
C ASP A 71 -5.81 7.33 6.09
N GLY A 72 -4.57 7.60 5.65
CA GLY A 72 -4.26 8.27 4.38
C GLY A 72 -4.30 9.79 4.44
N SER A 73 -4.58 10.40 5.60
CA SER A 73 -4.45 11.85 5.78
C SER A 73 -2.99 12.28 5.71
N VAL A 74 -2.77 13.53 5.29
CA VAL A 74 -1.43 14.12 5.18
C VAL A 74 -1.24 15.14 6.30
N THR A 75 -0.16 14.97 7.07
CA THR A 75 0.22 15.87 8.16
C THR A 75 1.68 16.32 8.04
N PRO A 76 2.11 17.36 8.77
CA PRO A 76 3.52 17.78 8.81
C PRO A 76 4.48 16.65 9.24
N LEU A 77 5.67 16.56 8.62
CA LEU A 77 6.77 15.67 9.05
C LEU A 77 8.10 16.41 9.19
N LEU A 78 8.90 16.56 8.13
CA LEU A 78 10.09 17.42 8.14
C LEU A 78 9.73 18.90 7.89
N ALA A 79 8.63 19.15 7.19
CA ALA A 79 7.94 20.43 7.25
C ALA A 79 7.10 20.53 8.53
N GLU A 80 6.98 21.74 9.08
CA GLU A 80 6.09 22.09 10.19
C GLU A 80 4.72 22.54 9.69
N SER A 81 4.68 23.19 8.54
CA SER A 81 3.48 23.66 7.87
C SER A 81 3.77 23.93 6.39
N TRP A 82 2.71 24.14 5.61
CA TRP A 82 2.82 24.67 4.26
C TRP A 82 1.63 25.54 3.91
N GLU A 83 1.85 26.47 2.99
CA GLU A 83 0.82 27.31 2.38
C GLU A 83 0.73 26.99 0.88
N VAL A 84 -0.48 27.05 0.32
CA VAL A 84 -0.73 26.82 -1.10
C VAL A 84 -1.21 28.11 -1.74
N SER A 85 -0.61 28.49 -2.86
CA SER A 85 -1.01 29.69 -3.60
C SER A 85 -2.43 29.56 -4.17
N PRO A 86 -3.12 30.69 -4.45
CA PRO A 86 -4.47 30.68 -5.02
C PRO A 86 -4.59 29.93 -6.35
N ASP A 87 -3.53 29.86 -7.15
CA ASP A 87 -3.49 29.12 -8.42
C ASP A 87 -3.19 27.61 -8.25
N LEU A 88 -3.01 27.15 -7.01
CA LEU A 88 -2.74 25.76 -6.61
C LEU A 88 -1.44 25.15 -7.17
N LYS A 89 -0.52 26.00 -7.65
CA LYS A 89 0.75 25.55 -8.25
C LYS A 89 1.96 25.75 -7.35
N THR A 90 1.89 26.66 -6.38
CA THR A 90 3.03 27.00 -5.50
C THR A 90 2.75 26.58 -4.08
N TYR A 91 3.67 25.82 -3.51
CA TYR A 91 3.61 25.30 -2.15
C TYR A 91 4.82 25.81 -1.37
N THR A 92 4.57 26.61 -0.34
CA THR A 92 5.62 27.17 0.52
C THR A 92 5.68 26.39 1.82
N PHE A 93 6.73 25.59 2.01
CA PHE A 93 6.95 24.78 3.20
C PHE A 93 7.83 25.51 4.21
N LYS A 94 7.42 25.48 5.48
CA LYS A 94 8.26 25.85 6.62
C LYS A 94 8.88 24.60 7.21
N LEU A 95 10.20 24.54 7.31
CA LEU A 95 10.95 23.36 7.72
C LEU A 95 11.22 23.35 9.23
N ARG A 96 11.26 22.15 9.80
CA ARG A 96 11.68 21.95 11.19
C ARG A 96 13.11 22.39 11.41
N ARG A 97 13.33 23.12 12.50
CA ARG A 97 14.65 23.56 12.94
C ARG A 97 15.34 22.49 13.80
N GLY A 98 16.66 22.51 13.81
CA GLY A 98 17.47 21.65 14.68
C GLY A 98 17.46 20.16 14.32
N VAL A 99 16.90 19.78 13.17
CA VAL A 99 16.94 18.41 12.67
C VAL A 99 18.31 18.11 12.07
N LYS A 100 18.84 16.92 12.35
CA LYS A 100 20.12 16.44 11.82
C LYS A 100 19.92 15.11 11.11
N PHE A 101 20.75 14.86 10.12
CA PHE A 101 20.96 13.54 9.57
C PHE A 101 21.81 12.70 10.54
N GLN A 102 21.72 11.38 10.40
CA GLN A 102 22.45 10.42 11.23
C GLN A 102 23.99 10.53 11.11
N ASN A 103 24.49 11.15 10.03
CA ASN A 103 25.91 11.48 9.84
C ASN A 103 26.33 12.84 10.45
N GLY A 104 25.40 13.57 11.08
CA GLY A 104 25.65 14.85 11.75
C GLY A 104 25.36 16.09 10.90
N GLU A 105 25.14 15.93 9.58
CA GLU A 105 24.80 17.06 8.70
C GLU A 105 23.46 17.69 9.07
N PRO A 106 23.30 19.01 8.93
CA PRO A 106 22.02 19.68 9.22
C PRO A 106 20.98 19.39 8.13
N PHE A 107 19.72 19.27 8.54
CA PHE A 107 18.59 19.32 7.61
C PHE A 107 18.14 20.78 7.41
N ASN A 108 18.09 21.22 6.14
CA ASN A 108 17.68 22.56 5.75
C ASN A 108 17.08 22.58 4.33
N ALA A 109 16.70 23.76 3.85
CA ALA A 109 16.09 23.97 2.55
C ALA A 109 17.01 23.58 1.37
N ALA A 110 18.32 23.73 1.50
CA ALA A 110 19.27 23.32 0.48
C ALA A 110 19.27 21.79 0.29
N THR A 111 19.16 21.02 1.38
CA THR A 111 19.03 19.56 1.31
C THR A 111 17.74 19.12 0.61
N VAL A 112 16.61 19.80 0.89
CA VAL A 112 15.33 19.53 0.21
C VAL A 112 15.45 19.81 -1.29
N LYS A 113 15.99 20.97 -1.65
CA LYS A 113 16.24 21.34 -3.05
C LYS A 113 17.09 20.30 -3.76
N PHE A 114 18.23 19.92 -3.17
CA PHE A 114 19.09 18.87 -3.72
C PHE A 114 18.33 17.55 -3.94
N SER A 115 17.52 17.12 -2.96
CA SER A 115 16.78 15.87 -3.03
C SER A 115 15.81 15.83 -4.21
N PHE A 116 15.01 16.88 -4.36
CA PHE A 116 14.00 16.96 -5.43
C PHE A 116 14.62 17.19 -6.80
N ASP A 117 15.65 18.04 -6.89
CA ASP A 117 16.39 18.26 -8.14
C ASP A 117 17.08 16.95 -8.61
N ARG A 118 17.70 16.20 -7.68
CA ARG A 118 18.28 14.87 -7.98
C ARG A 118 17.21 13.91 -8.47
N ALA A 119 16.05 13.86 -7.80
CA ALA A 119 14.96 12.96 -8.15
C ALA A 119 14.34 13.26 -9.53
N GLY A 120 14.35 14.52 -9.97
CA GLY A 120 13.87 14.93 -11.29
C GLY A 120 14.92 14.95 -12.40
N SER A 121 16.21 14.79 -12.07
CA SER A 121 17.31 14.91 -13.02
C SER A 121 17.30 13.86 -14.14
N ASP A 122 17.98 14.15 -15.25
CA ASP A 122 18.05 13.23 -16.40
C ASP A 122 18.64 11.86 -16.04
N LYS A 123 19.59 11.84 -15.09
CA LYS A 123 20.25 10.63 -14.60
C LYS A 123 19.47 9.91 -13.49
N SER A 124 18.35 10.47 -13.05
CA SER A 124 17.53 9.88 -11.97
C SER A 124 16.96 8.52 -12.38
N THR A 125 17.06 7.56 -11.47
CA THR A 125 16.38 6.25 -11.58
C THR A 125 15.10 6.19 -10.75
N ASN A 126 14.66 7.31 -10.16
CA ASN A 126 13.45 7.39 -9.38
C ASN A 126 12.23 7.06 -10.26
N LYS A 127 11.37 6.14 -9.81
CA LYS A 127 10.16 5.76 -10.56
C LYS A 127 9.21 6.95 -10.79
N ASP A 128 9.26 7.95 -9.91
CA ASP A 128 8.46 9.17 -9.99
C ASP A 128 9.27 10.33 -10.59
N LYS A 129 10.35 10.06 -11.36
CA LYS A 129 11.20 11.08 -12.00
C LYS A 129 10.38 12.16 -12.72
N ARG A 130 9.33 11.77 -13.46
CA ARG A 130 8.47 12.72 -14.18
C ARG A 130 7.78 13.71 -13.24
N THR A 131 7.33 13.25 -12.08
CA THR A 131 6.74 14.09 -11.03
C THR A 131 7.76 15.14 -10.59
N PHE A 132 8.96 14.72 -10.20
CA PHE A 132 10.00 15.66 -9.74
C PHE A 132 10.54 16.56 -10.84
N ALA A 133 10.63 16.11 -12.09
CA ALA A 133 11.01 16.93 -13.25
C ALA A 133 9.96 18.01 -13.61
N ASN A 134 8.73 17.85 -13.10
CA ASN A 134 7.68 18.87 -13.19
C ASN A 134 7.72 19.88 -12.04
N LEU A 135 8.52 19.64 -11.01
CA LEU A 135 8.70 20.54 -9.89
C LEU A 135 9.88 21.49 -10.15
N SER A 136 9.75 22.71 -9.65
CA SER A 136 10.86 23.65 -9.45
C SER A 136 10.97 23.94 -7.95
N THR A 137 12.15 23.74 -7.38
CA THR A 137 12.39 23.89 -5.94
C THR A 137 13.33 25.05 -5.67
N GLN A 138 12.89 25.98 -4.82
CA GLN A 138 13.66 27.15 -4.40
C GLN A 138 13.88 27.10 -2.89
N ALA A 139 15.13 27.23 -2.46
CA ALA A 139 15.48 27.44 -1.06
C ALA A 139 15.57 28.96 -0.83
N THR A 140 14.51 29.56 -0.31
CA THR A 140 14.43 31.02 -0.14
C THR A 140 15.16 31.49 1.12
N ASP A 141 15.25 30.61 2.13
CA ASP A 141 16.11 30.71 3.31
C ASP A 141 16.38 29.29 3.84
N ASP A 142 17.17 29.14 4.91
CA ASP A 142 17.56 27.83 5.47
C ASP A 142 16.37 26.94 5.87
N TYR A 143 15.21 27.52 6.18
CA TYR A 143 14.03 26.81 6.70
C TYR A 143 12.76 27.10 5.92
N THR A 144 12.87 27.66 4.71
CA THR A 144 11.74 27.88 3.80
C THR A 144 12.06 27.33 2.43
N VAL A 145 11.21 26.42 1.95
CA VAL A 145 11.29 25.85 0.60
C VAL A 145 10.03 26.19 -0.16
N VAL A 146 10.18 26.75 -1.35
CA VAL A 146 9.08 26.97 -2.30
C VAL A 146 9.15 25.91 -3.38
N VAL A 147 8.09 25.10 -3.50
CA VAL A 147 7.92 24.07 -4.53
C VAL A 147 6.85 24.56 -5.51
N ILE A 148 7.22 24.68 -6.78
CA ILE A 148 6.32 25.10 -7.86
C ILE A 148 6.08 23.91 -8.77
N ASN A 149 4.82 23.51 -8.96
CA ASN A 149 4.43 22.45 -9.89
C ASN A 149 3.90 23.04 -11.20
N LYS A 150 4.34 22.50 -12.34
CA LYS A 150 3.87 22.95 -13.67
C LYS A 150 2.37 22.76 -13.86
N GLU A 151 1.85 21.66 -13.33
CA GLU A 151 0.44 21.27 -13.40
C GLU A 151 -0.22 21.37 -12.03
N ILE A 152 -1.53 21.62 -12.00
CA ILE A 152 -2.29 21.61 -10.74
C ILE A 152 -2.43 20.16 -10.29
N ASP A 153 -1.90 19.88 -9.10
CA ASP A 153 -2.00 18.59 -8.42
C ASP A 153 -2.43 18.82 -6.96
N PRO A 154 -3.72 18.64 -6.64
CA PRO A 154 -4.22 18.85 -5.29
C PRO A 154 -3.76 17.77 -4.30
N ASP A 155 -3.13 16.69 -4.78
CA ASP A 155 -2.59 15.61 -3.98
C ASP A 155 -1.06 15.72 -3.80
N LEU A 156 -0.43 16.82 -4.26
CA LEU A 156 1.01 17.04 -4.15
C LEU A 156 1.54 16.87 -2.71
N PRO A 157 0.88 17.35 -1.64
CA PRO A 157 1.33 17.07 -0.28
C PRO A 157 1.37 15.57 0.07
N PHE A 158 0.45 14.76 -0.47
CA PHE A 158 0.51 13.30 -0.32
C PHE A 158 1.68 12.73 -1.13
N VAL A 159 1.86 13.17 -2.38
CA VAL A 159 2.96 12.74 -3.24
C VAL A 159 4.32 13.00 -2.59
N LEU A 160 4.51 14.18 -1.99
CA LEU A 160 5.72 14.56 -1.25
C LEU A 160 5.89 13.82 0.10
N GLY A 161 4.91 13.00 0.48
CA GLY A 161 4.94 12.11 1.64
C GLY A 161 5.22 10.65 1.29
N GLN A 162 5.38 10.31 0.00
CA GLN A 162 5.71 8.95 -0.45
C GLN A 162 7.21 8.66 -0.36
N ALA A 163 7.57 7.37 -0.32
CA ALA A 163 8.97 6.92 -0.21
C ALA A 163 9.90 7.50 -1.29
N THR A 164 9.38 7.76 -2.50
CA THR A 164 10.12 8.35 -3.62
C THR A 164 10.50 9.82 -3.37
N ALA A 165 9.89 10.47 -2.38
CA ALA A 165 10.10 11.86 -1.99
C ALA A 165 10.90 12.01 -0.69
N VAL A 166 11.54 10.94 -0.18
CA VAL A 166 12.39 11.05 1.00
C VAL A 166 13.50 12.08 0.78
N ILE A 167 13.84 12.82 1.84
CA ILE A 167 14.91 13.81 1.77
C ILE A 167 16.25 13.09 1.88
N VAL A 168 17.06 13.25 0.84
CA VAL A 168 18.39 12.66 0.68
C VAL A 168 19.44 13.75 0.91
N GLU A 169 20.36 13.50 1.83
CA GLU A 169 21.50 14.38 2.07
C GLU A 169 22.64 14.13 1.06
N PRO A 170 23.28 15.17 0.50
CA PRO A 170 24.29 15.04 -0.55
C PRO A 170 25.42 14.04 -0.29
N LYS A 171 26.04 14.07 0.90
CA LYS A 171 27.18 13.21 1.23
C LYS A 171 26.79 11.74 1.38
N SER A 172 25.54 11.46 1.73
CA SER A 172 25.01 10.10 1.88
C SER A 172 24.46 9.47 0.60
N ALA A 173 24.13 10.29 -0.40
CA ALA A 173 23.28 9.91 -1.53
C ALA A 173 23.74 8.62 -2.24
N ASP A 174 25.04 8.48 -2.50
CA ASP A 174 25.60 7.34 -3.23
C ASP A 174 25.65 6.06 -2.37
N GLY A 175 25.66 6.19 -1.03
CA GLY A 175 25.74 5.07 -0.09
C GLY A 175 24.39 4.51 0.34
N ASN A 176 23.29 5.25 0.12
CA ASN A 176 22.00 4.97 0.74
C ASN A 176 21.38 3.63 0.34
N ALA A 177 21.76 3.06 -0.81
CA ALA A 177 21.30 1.74 -1.22
C ALA A 177 21.72 0.61 -0.27
N THR A 178 22.80 0.80 0.50
CA THR A 178 23.33 -0.20 1.45
C THR A 178 23.47 0.31 2.87
N LYS A 179 23.76 1.60 3.04
CA LYS A 179 23.93 2.27 4.33
C LYS A 179 23.14 3.59 4.31
N PRO A 180 21.80 3.51 4.37
CA PRO A 180 20.95 4.70 4.36
C PRO A 180 21.26 5.60 5.56
N VAL A 181 21.40 6.89 5.28
CA VAL A 181 21.51 7.95 6.28
C VAL A 181 20.28 8.85 6.13
N GLY A 182 19.49 8.97 7.20
CA GLY A 182 18.33 9.85 7.20
C GLY A 182 18.20 10.61 8.51
N THR A 183 17.00 11.15 8.72
CA THR A 183 16.63 11.95 9.91
C THR A 183 15.69 11.21 10.84
N GLY A 184 15.32 9.97 10.51
CA GLY A 184 14.33 9.16 11.22
C GLY A 184 14.81 8.57 12.55
N PRO A 185 13.88 8.02 13.36
CA PRO A 185 14.14 7.56 14.72
C PRO A 185 15.01 6.31 14.86
N TYR A 186 15.31 5.60 13.77
CA TYR A 186 16.10 4.38 13.77
C TYR A 186 17.24 4.48 12.75
N LYS A 187 18.36 3.81 13.06
CA LYS A 187 19.50 3.63 12.16
C LYS A 187 19.64 2.17 11.78
N LEU A 188 20.22 1.91 10.62
CA LEU A 188 20.62 0.56 10.22
C LEU A 188 21.70 0.04 11.18
N ASP A 189 21.45 -1.11 11.80
CA ASP A 189 22.42 -1.84 12.63
C ASP A 189 23.15 -2.88 11.79
N ASN A 190 22.40 -3.76 11.11
CA ASN A 190 22.95 -4.82 10.28
C ASN A 190 21.98 -5.23 9.15
N TRP A 191 22.53 -5.78 8.07
CA TRP A 191 21.78 -6.48 7.03
C TRP A 191 22.47 -7.80 6.69
N VAL A 192 21.86 -8.91 7.13
CA VAL A 192 22.23 -10.26 6.72
C VAL A 192 21.43 -10.61 5.47
N LYS A 193 22.08 -10.52 4.30
CA LYS A 193 21.46 -10.80 3.00
C LYS A 193 20.78 -12.17 2.96
N GLY A 194 19.58 -12.24 2.41
CA GLY A 194 18.76 -13.46 2.36
C GLY A 194 18.10 -13.85 3.69
N SER A 195 18.35 -13.13 4.79
CA SER A 195 17.85 -13.48 6.12
C SER A 195 17.08 -12.35 6.80
N SER A 196 17.75 -11.22 7.08
CA SER A 196 17.15 -10.17 7.90
C SER A 196 17.85 -8.81 7.83
N ILE A 197 17.09 -7.75 8.11
CA ILE A 197 17.60 -6.41 8.43
C ILE A 197 17.31 -6.09 9.90
N THR A 198 18.27 -5.49 10.58
CA THR A 198 18.12 -5.03 11.95
C THR A 198 18.27 -3.52 12.01
N LEU A 199 17.30 -2.85 12.62
CA LEU A 199 17.34 -1.43 12.93
C LEU A 199 17.41 -1.23 14.44
N SER A 200 18.21 -0.26 14.85
CA SER A 200 18.36 0.14 16.25
C SER A 200 17.90 1.59 16.41
N LYS A 201 17.26 1.89 17.53
CA LYS A 201 16.86 3.26 17.87
C LYS A 201 18.05 4.20 17.81
N TRP A 202 17.83 5.42 17.30
CA TRP A 202 18.85 6.46 17.19
C TRP A 202 18.61 7.57 18.21
N ASP A 203 19.53 7.69 19.17
CA ASP A 203 19.42 8.68 20.26
C ASP A 203 19.56 10.14 19.78
N GLY A 204 20.14 10.35 18.59
CA GLY A 204 20.23 11.68 17.97
C GLY A 204 18.94 12.17 17.31
N PHE A 205 17.87 11.36 17.34
CA PHE A 205 16.58 11.74 16.78
C PHE A 205 15.96 12.90 17.59
N ARG A 206 15.36 13.87 16.89
CA ARG A 206 14.78 15.09 17.49
C ARG A 206 13.76 14.85 18.62
N ASN A 207 13.09 13.70 18.64
CA ASN A 207 12.10 13.32 19.65
C ASN A 207 12.31 11.85 20.09
N PRO A 208 13.36 11.53 20.85
CA PRO A 208 13.75 10.13 21.11
C PRO A 208 12.70 9.37 21.93
N GLY A 209 11.86 10.09 22.69
CA GLY A 209 10.75 9.51 23.46
C GLY A 209 9.63 8.89 22.60
N ASN A 210 9.54 9.22 21.30
CA ASN A 210 8.50 8.69 20.42
C ASN A 210 8.76 7.24 19.99
N ALA A 211 10.02 6.84 19.85
CA ALA A 211 10.37 5.45 19.55
C ALA A 211 10.32 4.59 20.83
N LYS A 212 9.30 3.72 20.93
CA LYS A 212 9.09 2.81 22.07
C LYS A 212 9.79 1.46 21.90
N ILE A 213 10.16 1.13 20.67
CA ILE A 213 10.94 -0.06 20.33
C ILE A 213 12.42 0.35 20.27
N ASN A 214 13.29 -0.38 20.93
CA ASN A 214 14.74 -0.15 20.93
C ASN A 214 15.42 -0.85 19.75
N LYS A 215 14.92 -2.03 19.36
CA LYS A 215 15.49 -2.83 18.27
C LYS A 215 14.39 -3.50 17.45
N ALA A 216 14.43 -3.36 16.13
CA ALA A 216 13.51 -4.03 15.21
C ALA A 216 14.30 -4.94 14.28
N THR A 217 13.85 -6.18 14.10
CA THR A 217 14.40 -7.11 13.12
C THR A 217 13.34 -7.43 12.08
N PHE A 218 13.60 -7.10 10.82
CA PHE A 218 12.81 -7.48 9.67
C PHE A 218 13.34 -8.83 9.14
N ARG A 219 12.59 -9.92 9.31
CA ARG A 219 12.97 -11.28 8.89
C ARG A 219 12.27 -11.65 7.59
N PHE A 220 13.02 -12.13 6.61
CA PHE A 220 12.50 -12.47 5.28
C PHE A 220 11.99 -13.92 5.23
N ILE A 221 10.71 -14.12 4.91
CA ILE A 221 10.06 -15.44 4.86
C ILE A 221 9.07 -15.46 3.69
N SER A 222 9.48 -16.02 2.55
CA SER A 222 8.69 -16.04 1.32
C SER A 222 7.58 -17.09 1.31
N ASP A 223 7.83 -18.28 1.86
CA ASP A 223 6.87 -19.38 1.87
C ASP A 223 5.74 -19.17 2.88
N THR A 224 4.49 -19.22 2.41
CA THR A 224 3.29 -18.96 3.21
C THR A 224 3.13 -19.90 4.40
N ALA A 225 3.50 -21.19 4.28
CA ALA A 225 3.41 -22.13 5.40
C ALA A 225 4.48 -21.83 6.46
N ALA A 226 5.70 -21.49 6.03
CA ALA A 226 6.78 -21.05 6.91
C ALA A 226 6.45 -19.74 7.64
N GLN A 227 5.73 -18.80 7.00
CA GLN A 227 5.22 -17.59 7.67
C GLN A 227 4.34 -17.95 8.86
N ALA A 228 3.42 -18.91 8.68
CA ALA A 228 2.54 -19.35 9.75
C ALA A 228 3.31 -20.04 10.88
N ALA A 229 4.26 -20.93 10.55
CA ALA A 229 5.10 -21.61 11.53
C ALA A 229 5.94 -20.64 12.36
N ALA A 230 6.51 -19.60 11.73
CA ALA A 230 7.29 -18.57 12.41
C ALA A 230 6.43 -17.69 13.34
N MET A 231 5.19 -17.39 12.95
CA MET A 231 4.25 -16.69 13.84
C MET A 231 3.85 -17.55 15.05
N LEU A 232 3.51 -18.83 14.82
CA LEU A 232 3.04 -19.74 15.87
C LEU A 232 4.14 -20.11 16.88
N SER A 233 5.38 -20.28 16.45
CA SER A 233 6.54 -20.54 17.33
C SER A 233 6.97 -19.32 18.13
N GLY A 234 6.54 -18.12 17.74
CA GLY A 234 6.91 -16.87 18.38
C GLY A 234 8.21 -16.24 17.87
N ASP A 235 8.84 -16.87 16.86
CA ASP A 235 9.99 -16.39 16.09
C ASP A 235 9.74 -15.03 15.40
N VAL A 236 8.48 -14.76 15.05
CA VAL A 236 8.00 -13.48 14.51
C VAL A 236 6.89 -12.94 15.42
N ASP A 237 6.92 -11.63 15.68
CA ASP A 237 5.95 -10.94 16.53
C ASP A 237 4.78 -10.35 15.74
N MET A 238 5.05 -9.91 14.52
CA MET A 238 4.08 -9.34 13.58
C MET A 238 4.47 -9.69 12.15
N PHE A 239 3.50 -10.05 11.32
CA PHE A 239 3.67 -10.29 9.90
C PHE A 239 2.65 -9.45 9.12
N PRO A 240 3.03 -8.24 8.66
CA PRO A 240 2.23 -7.46 7.73
C PRO A 240 2.17 -8.15 6.37
N ARG A 241 1.01 -8.12 5.70
CA ARG A 241 0.81 -8.76 4.38
C ARG A 241 1.17 -10.26 4.39
N ILE A 242 0.76 -10.98 5.44
CA ILE A 242 0.92 -12.44 5.50
C ILE A 242 0.11 -13.11 4.39
N GLY A 243 0.53 -14.28 3.91
CA GLY A 243 -0.24 -15.03 2.91
C GLY A 243 -1.68 -15.31 3.37
N THR A 244 -2.65 -15.09 2.48
CA THR A 244 -4.09 -15.14 2.77
C THR A 244 -4.56 -16.52 3.25
N ARG A 245 -4.05 -17.59 2.65
CA ARG A 245 -4.43 -18.99 2.97
C ARG A 245 -4.22 -19.39 4.42
N VAL A 246 -3.26 -18.79 5.12
CA VAL A 246 -2.94 -19.12 6.52
C VAL A 246 -3.71 -18.27 7.52
N VAL A 247 -4.39 -17.21 7.09
CA VAL A 247 -5.08 -16.27 7.98
C VAL A 247 -6.20 -16.92 8.81
N PRO A 248 -7.05 -17.84 8.29
CA PRO A 248 -8.14 -18.42 9.08
C PRO A 248 -7.69 -19.03 10.42
N GLN A 249 -6.51 -19.67 10.47
CA GLN A 249 -6.00 -20.28 11.70
C GLN A 249 -5.64 -19.26 12.78
N PHE A 250 -5.28 -18.03 12.40
CA PHE A 250 -4.93 -16.96 13.34
C PHE A 250 -6.15 -16.22 13.88
N LYS A 251 -7.22 -16.09 13.07
CA LYS A 251 -8.48 -15.48 13.53
C LYS A 251 -9.09 -16.25 14.72
N ALA A 252 -8.91 -17.57 14.74
CA ALA A 252 -9.40 -18.43 15.81
C ALA A 252 -8.47 -18.49 17.05
N ASN A 253 -7.24 -17.98 16.96
CA ASN A 253 -6.25 -18.10 18.03
C ASN A 253 -6.18 -16.81 18.88
N PRO A 254 -6.50 -16.86 20.19
CA PRO A 254 -6.57 -15.67 21.05
C PRO A 254 -5.21 -15.02 21.33
N GLN A 255 -4.10 -15.71 21.06
CA GLN A 255 -2.74 -15.15 21.21
C GLN A 255 -2.42 -14.11 20.13
N PHE A 256 -3.18 -14.10 19.04
CA PHE A 256 -2.96 -13.22 17.91
C PHE A 256 -4.11 -12.21 17.75
N GLN A 257 -3.80 -11.16 17.03
CA GLN A 257 -4.77 -10.26 16.42
C GLN A 257 -4.57 -10.30 14.92
N THR A 258 -5.67 -10.31 14.18
CA THR A 258 -5.69 -10.22 12.72
C THR A 258 -6.33 -8.91 12.32
N ILE A 259 -5.60 -8.10 11.56
CA ILE A 259 -6.07 -6.84 11.01
C ILE A 259 -6.22 -7.03 9.51
N LEU A 260 -7.41 -6.75 8.97
CA LEU A 260 -7.67 -6.78 7.54
C LEU A 260 -7.63 -5.35 7.04
N ALA A 261 -6.47 -4.91 6.55
CA ALA A 261 -6.30 -3.55 6.09
C ALA A 261 -6.76 -3.40 4.64
N GLY A 262 -7.55 -2.35 4.37
CA GLY A 262 -7.84 -1.92 3.02
C GLY A 262 -6.56 -1.42 2.34
N SER A 263 -6.34 -1.87 1.11
CA SER A 263 -5.26 -1.36 0.26
C SER A 263 -5.74 -0.20 -0.60
N ARG A 264 -4.82 0.57 -1.18
CA ARG A 264 -5.16 1.50 -2.28
C ARG A 264 -5.19 0.81 -3.65
N ALA A 265 -5.11 -0.52 -3.67
CA ALA A 265 -5.13 -1.30 -4.89
C ALA A 265 -6.55 -1.56 -5.38
N LYS A 266 -6.72 -1.61 -6.71
CA LYS A 266 -7.99 -1.88 -7.40
C LYS A 266 -7.75 -3.01 -8.39
N THR A 267 -8.29 -4.18 -8.11
CA THR A 267 -8.34 -5.26 -9.11
C THR A 267 -9.51 -5.00 -10.03
N ILE A 268 -9.22 -4.85 -11.33
CA ILE A 268 -10.21 -4.55 -12.36
C ILE A 268 -10.12 -5.55 -13.51
N LEU A 269 -11.25 -5.80 -14.14
CA LEU A 269 -11.36 -6.29 -15.50
C LEU A 269 -11.29 -5.07 -16.43
N SER A 270 -10.12 -4.83 -17.01
CA SER A 270 -9.92 -3.82 -18.03
C SER A 270 -10.64 -4.22 -19.32
N ILE A 271 -11.38 -3.28 -19.90
CA ILE A 271 -12.15 -3.45 -21.13
C ILE A 271 -11.61 -2.48 -22.17
N ASN A 272 -11.31 -2.94 -23.38
CA ASN A 272 -10.87 -2.06 -24.45
C ASN A 272 -12.08 -1.34 -25.08
N ASN A 273 -12.34 -0.12 -24.63
CA ASN A 273 -13.52 0.68 -25.03
C ASN A 273 -13.44 1.15 -26.50
N ARG A 274 -12.32 0.94 -27.21
CA ARG A 274 -12.15 1.30 -28.61
C ARG A 274 -12.52 0.17 -29.59
N LYS A 275 -12.67 -1.06 -29.12
CA LYS A 275 -12.91 -2.23 -29.97
C LYS A 275 -14.39 -2.57 -30.04
N LYS A 276 -14.90 -2.82 -31.23
CA LYS A 276 -16.25 -3.40 -31.38
C LYS A 276 -16.28 -4.84 -30.87
N PRO A 277 -17.35 -5.29 -30.17
CA PRO A 277 -18.53 -4.53 -29.77
C PRO A 277 -18.43 -3.87 -28.37
N LEU A 278 -17.22 -3.80 -27.78
CA LEU A 278 -16.96 -3.24 -26.45
C LEU A 278 -17.01 -1.70 -26.39
N ASP A 279 -17.06 -1.03 -27.53
CA ASP A 279 -17.35 0.40 -27.66
C ASP A 279 -18.80 0.73 -27.26
N ASP A 280 -19.72 -0.23 -27.39
CA ASP A 280 -21.10 -0.09 -26.90
C ASP A 280 -21.20 -0.30 -25.38
N VAL A 281 -21.69 0.72 -24.67
CA VAL A 281 -21.87 0.68 -23.21
C VAL A 281 -22.80 -0.45 -22.74
N ARG A 282 -23.78 -0.86 -23.56
CA ARG A 282 -24.70 -1.96 -23.22
C ARG A 282 -23.97 -3.29 -23.15
N VAL A 283 -23.00 -3.52 -24.03
CA VAL A 283 -22.16 -4.73 -24.02
C VAL A 283 -21.27 -4.74 -22.78
N ARG A 284 -20.66 -3.60 -22.43
CA ARG A 284 -19.86 -3.50 -21.19
C ARG A 284 -20.71 -3.71 -19.94
N ARG A 285 -21.89 -3.10 -19.86
CA ARG A 285 -22.85 -3.33 -18.75
C ARG A 285 -23.29 -4.79 -18.68
N ALA A 286 -23.47 -5.48 -19.81
CA ALA A 286 -23.78 -6.91 -19.84
C ALA A 286 -22.64 -7.75 -19.24
N ILE A 287 -21.39 -7.47 -19.63
CA ILE A 287 -20.20 -8.11 -19.07
C ILE A 287 -20.15 -7.91 -17.56
N LEU A 288 -20.34 -6.68 -17.07
CA LEU A 288 -20.31 -6.38 -15.63
C LEU A 288 -21.45 -7.08 -14.87
N ALA A 289 -22.66 -7.12 -15.44
CA ALA A 289 -23.81 -7.79 -14.83
C ALA A 289 -23.64 -9.32 -14.79
N ALA A 290 -22.81 -9.91 -15.65
CA ALA A 290 -22.49 -11.33 -15.58
C ALA A 290 -21.47 -11.68 -14.48
N ILE A 291 -20.81 -10.69 -13.86
CA ILE A 291 -19.72 -10.93 -12.92
C ILE A 291 -20.20 -10.99 -11.48
N ASP A 292 -20.12 -12.15 -10.85
CA ASP A 292 -20.24 -12.29 -9.40
C ASP A 292 -18.89 -12.01 -8.75
N ARG A 293 -18.75 -10.78 -8.24
CA ARG A 293 -17.54 -10.30 -7.58
C ARG A 293 -17.15 -11.13 -6.36
N LYS A 294 -18.11 -11.67 -5.60
CA LYS A 294 -17.80 -12.49 -4.41
C LYS A 294 -17.12 -13.78 -4.81
N ALA A 295 -17.65 -14.46 -5.83
CA ALA A 295 -17.04 -15.66 -6.38
C ALA A 295 -15.63 -15.39 -6.96
N VAL A 296 -15.43 -14.23 -7.60
CA VAL A 296 -14.09 -13.82 -8.08
C VAL A 296 -13.14 -13.60 -6.91
N ILE A 297 -13.55 -12.90 -5.85
CA ILE A 297 -12.71 -12.67 -4.66
C ILE A 297 -12.33 -13.98 -3.97
N GLU A 298 -13.27 -14.93 -3.88
CA GLU A 298 -13.02 -16.25 -3.29
C GLU A 298 -11.94 -17.00 -4.08
N GLY A 299 -12.10 -17.12 -5.39
CA GLY A 299 -11.16 -17.87 -6.24
C GLY A 299 -9.81 -17.17 -6.46
N ALA A 300 -9.76 -15.84 -6.37
CA ALA A 300 -8.57 -15.05 -6.71
C ALA A 300 -7.74 -14.62 -5.48
N ALA A 301 -8.36 -14.54 -4.30
CA ALA A 301 -7.78 -13.94 -3.12
C ALA A 301 -8.20 -14.63 -1.80
N ASP A 302 -8.71 -15.86 -1.86
CA ASP A 302 -9.16 -16.65 -0.70
C ASP A 302 -10.18 -15.88 0.18
N GLY A 303 -11.04 -15.06 -0.44
CA GLY A 303 -12.04 -14.24 0.27
C GLY A 303 -11.51 -12.89 0.78
N PHE A 304 -10.22 -12.57 0.62
CA PHE A 304 -9.60 -11.34 1.13
C PHE A 304 -9.70 -10.16 0.13
N GLY A 305 -10.93 -9.69 -0.07
CA GLY A 305 -11.20 -8.50 -0.86
C GLY A 305 -12.57 -7.91 -0.56
N VAL A 306 -12.72 -6.61 -0.84
CA VAL A 306 -14.00 -5.90 -0.74
C VAL A 306 -14.47 -5.52 -2.14
N PRO A 307 -15.70 -5.88 -2.56
CA PRO A 307 -16.23 -5.46 -3.85
C PRO A 307 -16.18 -3.94 -4.04
N ILE A 308 -15.85 -3.50 -5.26
CA ILE A 308 -15.87 -2.08 -5.64
C ILE A 308 -16.69 -1.86 -6.90
N GLY A 309 -17.32 -0.70 -7.02
CA GLY A 309 -18.15 -0.33 -8.17
C GLY A 309 -17.55 0.74 -9.08
N SER A 310 -16.39 1.30 -8.73
CA SER A 310 -15.66 2.31 -9.49
C SER A 310 -14.15 2.11 -9.32
N HIS A 311 -13.31 2.93 -9.97
CA HIS A 311 -11.85 2.89 -9.80
C HIS A 311 -11.39 3.59 -8.51
N TYR A 312 -12.16 3.43 -7.44
CA TYR A 312 -11.96 4.04 -6.14
C TYR A 312 -12.35 3.04 -5.05
N VAL A 313 -11.71 3.13 -3.88
CA VAL A 313 -11.77 2.08 -2.87
C VAL A 313 -12.39 2.57 -1.56
N PRO A 314 -13.08 1.69 -0.80
CA PRO A 314 -13.47 1.97 0.58
C PRO A 314 -12.32 2.55 1.41
N GLY A 315 -12.64 3.55 2.22
CA GLY A 315 -11.66 4.27 3.06
C GLY A 315 -10.84 5.34 2.31
N ALA A 316 -11.12 5.61 1.02
CA ALA A 316 -10.55 6.76 0.31
C ALA A 316 -11.39 8.03 0.49
N ALA A 317 -10.75 9.21 0.51
CA ALA A 317 -11.43 10.48 0.65
C ALA A 317 -12.37 10.73 -0.55
N GLY A 318 -13.64 11.03 -0.30
CA GLY A 318 -14.64 11.17 -1.37
C GLY A 318 -15.15 9.85 -1.95
N TYR A 319 -14.81 8.70 -1.36
CA TYR A 319 -15.38 7.41 -1.77
C TYR A 319 -16.90 7.39 -1.65
N VAL A 320 -17.54 6.84 -2.68
CA VAL A 320 -18.97 6.51 -2.69
C VAL A 320 -19.15 5.07 -3.17
N ASP A 321 -20.01 4.30 -2.50
CA ASP A 321 -20.31 2.94 -2.94
C ASP A 321 -21.19 2.96 -4.20
N THR A 322 -20.62 2.48 -5.30
CA THR A 322 -21.30 2.36 -6.60
C THR A 322 -21.50 0.90 -7.03
N THR A 323 -21.29 -0.07 -6.14
CA THR A 323 -21.43 -1.51 -6.45
C THR A 323 -22.84 -1.86 -6.94
N GLY A 324 -23.85 -1.12 -6.48
CA GLY A 324 -25.25 -1.28 -6.91
C GLY A 324 -25.58 -0.79 -8.33
N ILE A 325 -24.68 -0.08 -9.03
CA ILE A 325 -24.95 0.43 -10.39
C ILE A 325 -24.92 -0.69 -11.44
N ASN A 326 -24.00 -1.63 -11.30
CA ASN A 326 -23.91 -2.84 -12.15
C ASN A 326 -23.92 -4.10 -11.26
N PRO A 327 -25.11 -4.46 -10.72
CA PRO A 327 -25.26 -5.64 -9.89
C PRO A 327 -25.15 -6.92 -10.73
N PHE A 328 -24.79 -8.02 -10.07
CA PHE A 328 -24.79 -9.35 -10.68
C PHE A 328 -26.22 -9.76 -11.03
N ASP A 329 -26.50 -9.94 -12.33
CA ASP A 329 -27.80 -10.29 -12.89
C ASP A 329 -27.62 -10.88 -14.30
N ILE A 330 -27.69 -12.21 -14.41
CA ILE A 330 -27.48 -12.96 -15.65
C ILE A 330 -28.56 -12.65 -16.69
N GLU A 331 -29.81 -12.45 -16.28
CA GLU A 331 -30.91 -12.22 -17.20
C GLU A 331 -30.86 -10.79 -17.78
N LYS A 332 -30.54 -9.81 -16.93
CA LYS A 332 -30.22 -8.46 -17.40
C LYS A 332 -29.03 -8.44 -18.35
N ALA A 333 -28.00 -9.21 -18.08
CA ALA A 333 -26.83 -9.31 -18.96
C ALA A 333 -27.19 -9.85 -20.35
N LYS A 334 -27.95 -10.94 -20.45
CA LYS A 334 -28.45 -11.47 -21.73
C LYS A 334 -29.32 -10.46 -22.47
N LYS A 335 -30.22 -9.78 -21.76
CA LYS A 335 -31.10 -8.74 -22.33
C LYS A 335 -30.29 -7.60 -22.94
N LEU A 336 -29.26 -7.10 -22.24
CA LEU A 336 -28.39 -6.03 -22.72
C LEU A 336 -27.60 -6.43 -23.98
N LEU A 337 -27.14 -7.69 -24.07
CA LEU A 337 -26.49 -8.19 -25.30
C LEU A 337 -27.48 -8.23 -26.48
N ALA A 338 -28.71 -8.68 -26.24
CA ALA A 338 -29.75 -8.72 -27.27
C ALA A 338 -30.14 -7.30 -27.75
N GLU A 339 -30.32 -6.35 -26.83
CA GLU A 339 -30.58 -4.94 -27.15
C GLU A 339 -29.42 -4.29 -27.92
N ALA A 340 -28.19 -4.70 -27.62
CA ALA A 340 -26.99 -4.27 -28.35
C ALA A 340 -26.87 -4.91 -29.75
N GLY A 341 -27.75 -5.85 -30.11
CA GLY A 341 -27.70 -6.57 -31.39
C GLY A 341 -26.49 -7.50 -31.51
N VAL A 342 -25.89 -7.91 -30.38
CA VAL A 342 -24.74 -8.82 -30.36
C VAL A 342 -25.22 -10.25 -30.64
N LYS A 343 -24.62 -10.89 -31.65
CA LYS A 343 -24.80 -12.32 -31.92
C LYS A 343 -23.95 -13.14 -30.95
N THR A 344 -24.54 -14.19 -30.39
CA THR A 344 -23.84 -15.15 -29.53
C THR A 344 -23.62 -16.48 -30.29
N PRO A 345 -22.50 -17.21 -30.05
CA PRO A 345 -21.43 -16.87 -29.10
C PRO A 345 -20.61 -15.65 -29.56
N LEU A 346 -20.38 -14.70 -28.63
CA LEU A 346 -19.45 -13.58 -28.83
C LEU A 346 -18.07 -14.02 -28.34
N GLU A 347 -17.10 -14.12 -29.23
CA GLU A 347 -15.73 -14.44 -28.83
C GLU A 347 -14.97 -13.16 -28.47
N LEU A 348 -14.29 -13.16 -27.32
CA LEU A 348 -13.44 -12.06 -26.87
C LEU A 348 -12.08 -12.60 -26.41
N LYS A 349 -10.99 -11.90 -26.71
CA LYS A 349 -9.66 -12.22 -26.21
C LYS A 349 -9.50 -11.72 -24.76
N LEU A 350 -9.23 -12.63 -23.82
CA LEU A 350 -8.92 -12.32 -22.42
C LEU A 350 -7.43 -12.53 -22.16
N THR A 351 -6.66 -11.45 -22.11
CA THR A 351 -5.21 -11.52 -21.88
C THR A 351 -4.92 -11.43 -20.38
N LEU A 352 -4.19 -12.40 -19.83
CA LEU A 352 -3.94 -12.51 -18.38
C LEU A 352 -2.44 -12.51 -18.05
N PRO A 353 -1.96 -11.58 -17.22
CA PRO A 353 -0.60 -11.62 -16.69
C PRO A 353 -0.43 -12.73 -15.62
N PRO A 354 0.80 -13.02 -15.16
CA PRO A 354 1.08 -14.11 -14.22
C PRO A 354 0.37 -14.10 -12.85
N PRO A 355 0.10 -12.96 -12.19
CA PRO A 355 -0.40 -12.96 -10.81
C PRO A 355 -1.68 -13.78 -10.59
N PRO A 356 -1.85 -14.44 -9.42
CA PRO A 356 -3.03 -15.25 -9.12
C PRO A 356 -4.35 -14.51 -9.31
N TYR A 357 -4.41 -13.22 -8.95
CA TYR A 357 -5.61 -12.41 -9.13
C TYR A 357 -6.11 -12.40 -10.58
N ALA A 358 -5.20 -12.52 -11.55
CA ALA A 358 -5.50 -12.50 -12.97
C ALA A 358 -5.77 -13.91 -13.49
N ARG A 359 -4.87 -14.88 -13.24
CA ARG A 359 -5.03 -16.25 -13.76
C ARG A 359 -6.20 -17.00 -13.11
N GLN A 360 -6.24 -17.06 -11.78
CA GLN A 360 -7.32 -17.74 -11.04
C GLN A 360 -8.62 -16.95 -11.11
N GLY A 361 -8.55 -15.61 -10.94
CA GLY A 361 -9.72 -14.75 -11.11
C GLY A 361 -10.29 -14.78 -12.54
N GLY A 362 -9.42 -14.91 -13.54
CA GLY A 362 -9.79 -15.02 -14.95
C GLY A 362 -10.57 -16.28 -15.27
N GLU A 363 -10.18 -17.43 -14.72
CA GLU A 363 -10.93 -18.68 -14.86
C GLU A 363 -12.37 -18.56 -14.33
N VAL A 364 -12.55 -17.91 -13.18
CA VAL A 364 -13.89 -17.63 -12.62
C VAL A 364 -14.69 -16.73 -13.57
N ILE A 365 -14.09 -15.66 -14.08
CA ILE A 365 -14.76 -14.73 -15.02
C ILE A 365 -15.11 -15.43 -16.34
N VAL A 366 -14.25 -16.29 -16.89
CA VAL A 366 -14.53 -17.08 -18.11
C VAL A 366 -15.79 -17.93 -17.91
N ALA A 367 -15.88 -18.65 -16.79
CA ALA A 367 -17.05 -19.47 -16.48
C ALA A 367 -18.33 -18.64 -16.30
N GLN A 368 -18.22 -17.42 -15.77
CA GLN A 368 -19.35 -16.50 -15.60
C GLN A 368 -19.82 -15.90 -16.94
N LEU A 369 -18.90 -15.47 -17.81
CA LEU A 369 -19.20 -14.90 -19.12
C LEU A 369 -19.83 -15.94 -20.08
N ALA A 370 -19.44 -17.22 -19.98
CA ALA A 370 -20.05 -18.29 -20.75
C ALA A 370 -21.56 -18.40 -20.55
N LYS A 371 -22.08 -18.06 -19.35
CA LYS A 371 -23.51 -18.11 -19.01
C LYS A 371 -24.37 -17.11 -19.80
N ILE A 372 -23.75 -16.09 -20.39
CA ILE A 372 -24.42 -15.08 -21.21
C ILE A 372 -24.05 -15.19 -22.70
N GLY A 373 -23.38 -16.28 -23.09
CA GLY A 373 -22.97 -16.53 -24.48
C GLY A 373 -21.72 -15.77 -24.90
N ILE A 374 -20.87 -15.32 -23.97
CA ILE A 374 -19.55 -14.78 -24.27
C ILE A 374 -18.49 -15.87 -24.07
N VAL A 375 -17.71 -16.15 -25.10
CA VAL A 375 -16.60 -17.09 -25.07
C VAL A 375 -15.30 -16.31 -24.94
N ALA A 376 -14.83 -16.14 -23.70
CA ALA A 376 -13.56 -15.47 -23.40
C ALA A 376 -12.38 -16.42 -23.67
N LYS A 377 -11.63 -16.19 -24.76
CA LYS A 377 -10.43 -16.96 -25.12
C LYS A 377 -9.26 -16.47 -24.29
N VAL A 378 -8.85 -17.29 -23.32
CA VAL A 378 -7.73 -16.97 -22.42
C VAL A 378 -6.40 -16.98 -23.18
N GLN A 379 -5.64 -15.91 -23.03
CA GLN A 379 -4.25 -15.81 -23.46
C GLN A 379 -3.39 -15.46 -22.24
N ASN A 380 -2.75 -16.47 -21.66
CA ASN A 380 -1.76 -16.24 -20.61
C ASN A 380 -0.48 -15.69 -21.23
N VAL A 381 0.01 -14.59 -20.67
CA VAL A 381 1.26 -13.95 -21.08
C VAL A 381 2.13 -13.71 -19.87
N GLU A 382 3.41 -13.46 -20.11
CA GLU A 382 4.34 -13.00 -19.07
C GLU A 382 4.27 -11.47 -18.91
N TRP A 383 4.71 -10.95 -17.74
CA TRP A 383 4.47 -9.54 -17.39
C TRP A 383 5.06 -8.55 -18.40
N ALA A 384 6.27 -8.80 -18.90
CA ALA A 384 6.90 -7.96 -19.92
C ALA A 384 6.07 -7.91 -21.22
N GLN A 385 5.51 -9.05 -21.63
CA GLN A 385 4.64 -9.16 -22.81
C GLN A 385 3.28 -8.49 -22.57
N TRP A 386 2.75 -8.56 -21.34
CA TRP A 386 1.54 -7.83 -20.97
C TRP A 386 1.77 -6.31 -21.08
N LEU A 387 2.89 -5.81 -20.56
CA LEU A 387 3.25 -4.40 -20.64
C LEU A 387 3.40 -3.92 -22.09
N SER A 388 4.11 -4.67 -22.95
CA SER A 388 4.29 -4.27 -24.34
C SER A 388 3.02 -4.44 -25.18
N GLY A 389 2.30 -5.56 -25.02
CA GLY A 389 1.14 -5.92 -25.85
C GLY A 389 -0.17 -5.30 -25.37
N THR A 390 -0.59 -5.64 -24.15
CA THR A 390 -1.87 -5.19 -23.59
C THR A 390 -1.83 -3.73 -23.20
N TYR A 391 -0.82 -3.30 -22.45
CA TYR A 391 -0.74 -1.91 -21.99
C TYR A 391 -0.23 -0.97 -23.09
N GLY A 392 0.89 -1.29 -23.72
CA GLY A 392 1.53 -0.46 -24.75
C GLY A 392 0.77 -0.46 -26.07
N ASN A 393 0.65 -1.63 -26.70
CA ASN A 393 0.01 -1.79 -28.02
C ASN A 393 -1.52 -1.86 -27.96
N LYS A 394 -2.10 -1.93 -26.75
CA LYS A 394 -3.56 -1.94 -26.54
C LYS A 394 -4.23 -3.13 -27.23
N ASP A 395 -3.46 -4.20 -27.44
CA ASP A 395 -3.91 -5.40 -28.14
C ASP A 395 -4.55 -6.39 -27.16
N TYR A 396 -5.80 -6.10 -26.82
CA TYR A 396 -6.65 -6.95 -25.98
C TYR A 396 -8.11 -6.55 -26.18
N ASP A 397 -9.02 -7.43 -25.76
CA ASP A 397 -10.43 -7.08 -25.61
C ASP A 397 -10.73 -6.92 -24.12
N LEU A 398 -10.36 -7.94 -23.34
CA LEU A 398 -10.44 -7.98 -21.87
C LEU A 398 -9.07 -8.31 -21.26
N SER A 399 -8.80 -7.79 -20.06
CA SER A 399 -7.62 -8.14 -19.26
C SER A 399 -7.93 -7.95 -17.79
N ILE A 400 -7.27 -8.68 -16.89
CA ILE A 400 -7.37 -8.46 -15.44
C ILE A 400 -6.05 -7.91 -14.92
N VAL A 401 -6.10 -6.80 -14.19
CA VAL A 401 -4.92 -6.17 -13.60
C VAL A 401 -5.28 -5.48 -12.29
N SER A 402 -4.36 -5.50 -11.33
CA SER A 402 -4.46 -4.70 -10.11
C SER A 402 -3.64 -3.42 -10.25
N HIS A 403 -4.30 -2.25 -10.25
CA HIS A 403 -3.65 -0.94 -10.17
C HIS A 403 -3.43 -0.59 -8.71
N VAL A 404 -2.21 -0.27 -8.28
CA VAL A 404 -1.84 -0.17 -6.86
C VAL A 404 -1.70 1.28 -6.36
N GLU A 405 -1.78 2.23 -7.28
CA GLU A 405 -1.58 3.65 -7.03
C GLU A 405 -2.82 4.30 -6.38
N PRO A 406 -2.67 5.24 -5.44
CA PRO A 406 -3.82 5.82 -4.74
C PRO A 406 -4.70 6.74 -5.60
N PHE A 407 -4.17 7.30 -6.69
CA PHE A 407 -4.82 8.40 -7.45
C PHE A 407 -5.03 8.07 -8.94
N ASP A 408 -5.52 6.87 -9.25
CA ASP A 408 -5.70 6.40 -10.64
C ASP A 408 -6.90 7.00 -11.38
N LEU A 409 -7.78 7.74 -10.71
CA LEU A 409 -9.00 8.28 -11.31
C LEU A 409 -8.69 9.18 -12.52
N GLY A 410 -7.57 9.91 -12.47
CA GLY A 410 -7.12 10.76 -13.58
C GLY A 410 -6.72 10.01 -14.84
N ASN A 411 -6.46 8.69 -14.76
CA ASN A 411 -6.17 7.88 -15.95
C ASN A 411 -7.37 7.79 -16.91
N TYR A 412 -8.59 8.04 -16.44
CA TYR A 412 -9.79 8.09 -17.28
C TYR A 412 -9.95 9.41 -18.05
N ALA A 413 -9.21 10.45 -17.66
CA ALA A 413 -9.12 11.71 -18.40
C ALA A 413 -7.96 11.73 -19.42
N LYS A 414 -7.20 10.62 -19.54
CA LYS A 414 -6.11 10.46 -20.50
C LYS A 414 -6.64 9.81 -21.78
N SER A 415 -6.73 10.58 -22.85
CA SER A 415 -7.34 10.16 -24.13
C SER A 415 -6.64 8.98 -24.81
N ASP A 416 -5.37 8.75 -24.52
CA ASP A 416 -4.52 7.72 -25.11
C ASP A 416 -4.33 6.48 -24.22
N TYR A 417 -4.89 6.47 -23.01
CA TYR A 417 -4.71 5.38 -22.05
C TYR A 417 -5.23 4.03 -22.58
N TYR A 418 -4.72 2.92 -22.03
CA TYR A 418 -4.84 1.61 -22.67
C TYR A 418 -6.28 1.07 -22.77
N TRP A 419 -7.16 1.40 -21.81
CA TRP A 419 -8.60 1.09 -21.89
C TRP A 419 -9.37 1.93 -22.90
N GLY A 420 -8.81 3.06 -23.33
CA GLY A 420 -9.37 3.87 -24.41
C GLY A 420 -10.75 4.46 -24.17
N TYR A 421 -11.19 4.52 -22.92
CA TYR A 421 -12.33 5.31 -22.48
C TYR A 421 -12.14 6.79 -22.85
N GLN A 422 -13.18 7.41 -23.39
CA GLN A 422 -13.20 8.81 -23.78
C GLN A 422 -14.54 9.41 -23.36
N SER A 423 -14.51 10.48 -22.58
CA SER A 423 -15.71 11.18 -22.15
C SER A 423 -15.39 12.64 -21.83
N LYS A 424 -15.84 13.56 -22.70
CA LYS A 424 -15.68 15.00 -22.49
C LYS A 424 -16.28 15.45 -21.16
N ALA A 425 -17.39 14.81 -20.74
CA ALA A 425 -18.03 15.10 -19.46
C ALA A 425 -17.15 14.69 -18.27
N PHE A 426 -16.48 13.53 -18.38
CA PHE A 426 -15.52 13.09 -17.37
C PHE A 426 -14.29 14.00 -17.34
N ASP A 427 -13.73 14.35 -18.51
CA ASP A 427 -12.56 15.23 -18.61
C ASP A 427 -12.85 16.58 -17.93
N THR A 428 -13.99 17.19 -18.25
CA THR A 428 -14.44 18.46 -17.65
C THR A 428 -14.61 18.33 -16.14
N LEU A 429 -15.22 17.24 -15.67
CA LEU A 429 -15.40 16.98 -14.25
C LEU A 429 -14.06 16.80 -13.53
N PHE A 430 -13.10 16.10 -14.15
CA PHE A 430 -11.78 15.86 -13.58
C PHE A 430 -10.93 17.13 -13.54
N ASP A 431 -11.03 18.00 -14.54
CA ASP A 431 -10.41 19.34 -14.51
C ASP A 431 -10.97 20.20 -13.37
N LYS A 432 -12.29 20.13 -13.13
CA LYS A 432 -12.91 20.78 -11.97
C LYS A 432 -12.39 20.21 -10.64
N ILE A 433 -12.26 18.88 -10.52
CA ILE A 433 -11.69 18.24 -9.33
C ILE A 433 -10.29 18.79 -9.02
N LYS A 434 -9.40 18.86 -10.03
CA LYS A 434 -8.03 19.37 -9.85
C LYS A 434 -7.99 20.81 -9.35
N THR A 435 -8.88 21.65 -9.86
CA THR A 435 -8.90 23.10 -9.60
C THR A 435 -9.71 23.51 -8.37
N THR A 436 -10.36 22.57 -7.69
CA THR A 436 -11.18 22.84 -6.50
C THR A 436 -10.35 22.77 -5.21
N ALA A 437 -10.10 23.92 -4.59
CA ALA A 437 -9.35 24.02 -3.34
C ALA A 437 -10.12 23.49 -2.12
N ASN A 438 -11.44 23.69 -2.08
CA ASN A 438 -12.26 23.24 -0.96
C ASN A 438 -12.35 21.71 -0.92
N THR A 439 -11.84 21.10 0.15
CA THR A 439 -11.75 19.63 0.27
C THR A 439 -13.12 18.95 0.26
N ALA A 440 -14.14 19.52 0.89
CA ALA A 440 -15.48 18.93 0.93
C ALA A 440 -16.15 18.96 -0.45
N GLU A 441 -16.04 20.08 -1.17
CA GLU A 441 -16.53 20.18 -2.54
C GLU A 441 -15.78 19.23 -3.48
N ARG A 442 -14.44 19.17 -3.37
CA ARG A 442 -13.61 18.25 -4.16
C ARG A 442 -14.00 16.79 -3.93
N ASN A 443 -14.26 16.39 -2.68
CA ASN A 443 -14.72 15.05 -2.33
C ASN A 443 -16.10 14.73 -2.93
N LYS A 444 -17.01 15.71 -3.02
CA LYS A 444 -18.29 15.53 -3.69
C LYS A 444 -18.10 15.29 -5.20
N LEU A 445 -17.25 16.08 -5.85
CA LEU A 445 -16.93 15.93 -7.28
C LEU A 445 -16.26 14.58 -7.59
N LEU A 446 -15.35 14.13 -6.71
CA LEU A 446 -14.78 12.78 -6.76
C LEU A 446 -15.88 11.71 -6.70
N GLY A 447 -16.89 11.88 -5.85
CA GLY A 447 -18.05 11.01 -5.78
C GLY A 447 -18.87 10.97 -7.08
N ASP A 448 -19.06 12.12 -7.72
CA ASP A 448 -19.78 12.21 -8.99
C ASP A 448 -18.98 11.56 -10.15
N ALA A 449 -17.66 11.70 -10.15
CA ALA A 449 -16.78 11.03 -11.11
C ALA A 449 -16.85 9.50 -10.98
N GLN A 450 -16.88 8.97 -9.76
CA GLN A 450 -17.06 7.53 -9.51
C GLN A 450 -18.39 7.01 -10.05
N LYS A 451 -19.50 7.73 -9.82
CA LYS A 451 -20.82 7.36 -10.35
C LYS A 451 -20.85 7.38 -11.87
N MET A 452 -20.19 8.35 -12.50
CA MET A 452 -20.09 8.43 -13.96
C MET A 452 -19.36 7.22 -14.54
N LEU A 453 -18.16 6.89 -14.02
CA LEU A 453 -17.40 5.73 -14.50
C LEU A 453 -18.12 4.40 -14.29
N ALA A 454 -18.82 4.26 -13.16
CA ALA A 454 -19.65 3.09 -12.89
C ALA A 454 -20.82 2.99 -13.89
N THR A 455 -21.51 4.10 -14.15
CA THR A 455 -22.62 4.18 -15.11
C THR A 455 -22.15 3.88 -16.52
N ASP A 456 -21.01 4.40 -16.92
CA ASP A 456 -20.43 4.20 -18.26
C ASP A 456 -19.81 2.81 -18.44
N ALA A 457 -19.77 2.00 -17.37
CA ALA A 457 -19.11 0.70 -17.33
C ALA A 457 -17.70 0.79 -17.95
N ALA A 458 -16.94 1.81 -17.57
CA ALA A 458 -15.66 2.14 -18.22
C ALA A 458 -14.65 0.99 -18.10
N ASN A 459 -14.68 0.26 -16.98
CA ASN A 459 -14.02 -1.03 -16.76
C ASN A 459 -14.90 -1.87 -15.80
N GLY A 460 -14.63 -3.18 -15.71
CA GLY A 460 -15.21 -4.03 -14.68
C GLY A 460 -14.48 -3.84 -13.36
N PHE A 461 -15.01 -3.02 -12.47
CA PHE A 461 -14.46 -2.84 -11.13
C PHE A 461 -14.76 -4.08 -10.29
N LEU A 462 -13.75 -4.84 -9.88
CA LEU A 462 -13.94 -6.14 -9.22
C LEU A 462 -13.87 -5.98 -7.70
N TYR A 463 -12.70 -5.69 -7.16
CA TYR A 463 -12.50 -5.57 -5.71
C TYR A 463 -11.26 -4.75 -5.33
N GLN A 464 -11.30 -4.20 -4.11
CA GLN A 464 -10.14 -3.73 -3.36
C GLN A 464 -9.52 -4.95 -2.64
N PRO A 465 -8.27 -5.33 -2.94
CA PRO A 465 -7.58 -6.38 -2.19
C PRO A 465 -7.43 -5.96 -0.72
N GLN A 466 -7.68 -6.89 0.20
CA GLN A 466 -7.36 -6.70 1.62
C GLN A 466 -6.03 -7.36 1.94
N PHE A 467 -5.16 -6.62 2.63
CA PHE A 467 -3.86 -7.12 3.03
C PHE A 467 -3.89 -7.49 4.51
N PRO A 468 -3.91 -8.80 4.85
CA PRO A 468 -4.00 -9.23 6.23
C PRO A 468 -2.66 -9.00 6.94
N THR A 469 -2.73 -8.47 8.15
CA THR A 469 -1.63 -8.40 9.11
C THR A 469 -1.98 -9.30 10.28
N VAL A 470 -1.07 -10.21 10.65
CA VAL A 470 -1.20 -11.00 11.89
C VAL A 470 -0.13 -10.52 12.86
N ALA A 471 -0.48 -10.32 14.13
CA ALA A 471 0.46 -9.93 15.17
C ALA A 471 0.12 -10.58 16.50
N LYS A 472 1.09 -10.67 17.42
CA LYS A 472 0.81 -11.00 18.82
C LYS A 472 -0.16 -9.99 19.42
N LYS A 473 -1.06 -10.43 20.30
CA LYS A 473 -2.17 -9.63 20.87
C LYS A 473 -1.74 -8.35 21.59
N ASN A 474 -0.52 -8.35 22.15
CA ASN A 474 0.06 -7.25 22.90
C ASN A 474 0.87 -6.25 22.05
N VAL A 475 1.06 -6.51 20.75
CA VAL A 475 1.61 -5.49 19.83
C VAL A 475 0.54 -4.42 19.57
N LYS A 476 0.85 -3.15 19.83
CA LYS A 476 -0.03 -2.00 19.62
C LYS A 476 0.50 -1.11 18.51
N GLY A 477 -0.35 -0.22 17.99
CA GLY A 477 0.02 0.77 16.98
C GLY A 477 0.10 0.27 15.55
N ILE A 478 -0.38 -0.94 15.29
CA ILE A 478 -0.45 -1.52 13.94
C ILE A 478 -1.46 -0.72 13.12
N TRP A 479 -1.05 -0.32 11.92
CA TRP A 479 -1.92 0.40 11.00
C TRP A 479 -3.10 -0.47 10.58
N LYS A 480 -4.30 0.11 10.62
CA LYS A 480 -5.54 -0.57 10.25
C LYS A 480 -5.88 -0.44 8.76
N GLU A 481 -5.21 0.48 8.07
CA GLU A 481 -5.32 0.71 6.64
C GLU A 481 -3.89 0.84 6.07
N ASN A 482 -3.71 0.53 4.79
CA ASN A 482 -2.41 0.59 4.12
C ASN A 482 -2.44 1.59 2.97
N PRO A 483 -2.44 2.91 3.24
CA PRO A 483 -2.41 3.93 2.20
C PRO A 483 -1.09 3.96 1.44
N ILE A 484 -0.01 3.48 2.07
CA ILE A 484 1.34 3.30 1.52
C ILE A 484 1.99 2.03 2.10
N PHE A 485 3.06 1.56 1.47
CA PHE A 485 3.85 0.41 1.95
C PHE A 485 4.90 0.86 2.98
N VAL A 486 4.53 0.86 4.26
CA VAL A 486 5.42 1.24 5.36
C VAL A 486 5.16 0.38 6.59
N ASN A 487 6.21 0.08 7.36
CA ASN A 487 6.08 -0.47 8.71
C ASN A 487 6.62 0.58 9.70
N ASP A 488 5.76 1.52 10.10
CA ASP A 488 6.15 2.65 10.96
C ASP A 488 6.44 2.19 12.40
N LEU A 489 7.72 1.98 12.71
CA LEU A 489 8.17 1.53 14.03
C LEU A 489 7.92 2.56 15.13
N SER A 490 7.73 3.85 14.79
CA SER A 490 7.42 4.88 15.78
C SER A 490 5.98 4.80 16.30
N ALA A 491 5.08 4.19 15.53
CA ALA A 491 3.72 3.91 15.97
C ALA A 491 3.65 2.67 16.87
N LEU A 492 4.59 1.73 16.73
CA LEU A 492 4.54 0.44 17.42
C LEU A 492 4.98 0.52 18.89
N SER A 493 4.32 -0.29 19.71
CA SER A 493 4.71 -0.51 21.11
C SER A 493 4.22 -1.86 21.63
N TRP A 494 4.83 -2.32 22.72
CA TRP A 494 4.31 -3.41 23.54
C TRP A 494 3.39 -2.85 24.61
N GLY A 495 2.21 -3.44 24.78
CA GLY A 495 1.23 -3.05 25.78
C GLY A 495 0.68 -4.21 26.60
#